data_AF-A0A846TC39-F1
#
_entry.id   AF-A0A846TC39-F1
#
_cell.length_a   1.000
_cell.length_b   1.000
_cell.length_c   1.000
_cell.angle_alpha   90.00
_cell.angle_beta   90.00
_cell.angle_gamma   90.00
#
_symmetry.space_group_name_H-M   'P 1'
#
loop_
_entity.id
_entity.type
_entity.pdbx_description
1 polymer ?
#
loop_
_entity_poly.entity_id
_entity_poly.type
_entity_poly.pdbx_seq_one_letter_code
_entity_poly.pdbx_strand_id
1 'polypeptide(L)' 'MLELDDIIDSPASLEIKRALAVKMMMWDLKPKQISILLNVSEGFVSKWKVIYEDKGAQGLQLNYKGGKGF' A
#
# COMPACT_ATOMS: atom_id res chain seq x y z
N MET A 1 22.94 -2.09 10.91
CA MET A 1 21.91 -2.96 11.53
C MET A 1 20.70 -2.90 10.61
N LEU A 2 19.96 -4.00 10.44
CA LEU A 2 18.74 -3.97 9.62
C LEU A 2 17.62 -3.35 10.47
N GLU A 3 17.00 -2.27 9.98
CA GLU A 3 15.92 -1.56 10.67
C GLU A 3 14.54 -1.99 10.13
N LEU A 4 13.47 -1.65 10.86
CA LEU A 4 12.11 -1.96 10.43
C LEU A 4 11.75 -1.25 9.12
N ASP A 5 12.18 -0.01 8.94
CA ASP A 5 11.92 0.77 7.73
C ASP A 5 12.59 0.17 6.50
N ASP A 6 13.76 -0.47 6.64
CA ASP A 6 14.43 -1.18 5.55
C ASP A 6 13.57 -2.35 5.03
N ILE A 7 12.88 -3.05 5.94
CA ILE A 7 11.98 -4.17 5.60
C ILE A 7 10.70 -3.62 4.97
N ILE A 8 10.15 -2.56 5.56
CA ILE A 8 8.92 -1.92 5.10
C ILE A 8 9.13 -1.36 3.69
N ASP A 9 10.24 -0.69 3.39
CA ASP A 9 10.48 -0.06 2.09
C ASP A 9 10.90 -0.98 0.95
N SER A 10 11.01 -2.28 1.22
CA SER A 10 11.20 -3.31 0.21
C SER A 10 10.18 -3.19 -0.94
N PRO A 11 10.61 -3.24 -2.22
CA PRO A 11 9.69 -3.23 -3.37
C PRO A 11 8.65 -4.36 -3.35
N ALA A 12 8.99 -5.49 -2.74
CA ALA A 12 8.10 -6.64 -2.58
C ALA A 12 6.93 -6.36 -1.62
N SER A 13 7.01 -5.31 -0.81
CA SER A 13 6.00 -4.99 0.21
C SER A 13 4.85 -4.14 -0.34
N LEU A 14 4.90 -3.67 -1.59
CA LEU A 14 3.94 -2.68 -2.10
C LEU A 14 2.48 -3.16 -2.05
N GLU A 15 2.16 -4.38 -2.49
CA GLU A 15 0.79 -4.91 -2.38
C GLU A 15 0.31 -4.97 -0.93
N ILE A 16 1.20 -5.40 -0.03
CA ILE A 16 0.92 -5.52 1.39
C ILE A 16 0.68 -4.14 2.01
N LYS A 17 1.52 -3.13 1.69
CA LYS A 17 1.34 -1.74 2.13
C LYS A 17 -0.01 -1.19 1.68
N ARG A 18 -0.44 -1.48 0.45
CA ARG A 18 -1.75 -1.04 -0.08
C ARG A 18 -2.90 -1.66 0.70
N ALA A 19 -2.86 -2.98 0.88
CA ALA A 19 -3.88 -3.71 1.62
C ALA A 19 -3.97 -3.25 3.09
N LEU A 20 -2.82 -3.09 3.75
CA LEU A 20 -2.76 -2.60 5.12
C LEU A 20 -3.25 -1.16 5.23
N ALA A 21 -2.87 -0.27 4.32
CA ALA A 21 -3.34 1.11 4.31
C ALA A 21 -4.88 1.19 4.27
N VAL A 22 -5.50 0.40 3.39
CA VAL A 22 -6.97 0.32 3.30
C VAL A 22 -7.58 -0.25 4.59
N LYS A 23 -7.04 -1.37 5.10
CA LYS A 23 -7.56 -2.02 6.31
C LYS A 23 -7.44 -1.13 7.55
N MET A 24 -6.35 -0.38 7.67
CA MET A 24 -6.14 0.60 8.74
C MET A 24 -7.14 1.76 8.65
N MET A 25 -7.43 2.28 7.46
CA MET A 25 -8.47 3.29 7.29
C MET A 25 -9.86 2.77 7.66
N MET A 26 -10.16 1.49 7.39
CA MET A 26 -11.42 0.85 7.84
C MET A 26 -11.53 0.71 9.36
N TRP A 27 -10.41 0.84 10.08
CA TRP A 27 -10.35 0.89 11.54
C TRP A 27 -10.22 2.33 12.07
N ASP A 28 -10.61 3.32 11.27
CA ASP A 28 -10.61 4.75 11.61
C ASP A 28 -9.24 5.35 11.96
N LEU A 29 -8.14 4.72 11.50
CA LEU A 29 -6.83 5.35 11.57
C LEU A 29 -6.77 6.51 10.57
N LYS A 30 -6.23 7.66 11.01
CA LYS A 30 -6.06 8.82 10.16
C LYS A 30 -4.95 8.58 9.12
N PRO A 31 -5.05 9.14 7.89
CA PRO A 31 -4.01 9.01 6.87
C PRO A 31 -2.60 9.32 7.37
N LYS A 32 -2.45 10.36 8.20
CA LYS A 32 -1.20 10.73 8.86
C LYS A 32 -0.60 9.65 9.77
N GLN A 33 -1.44 8.88 10.48
CA GLN A 33 -0.94 7.78 11.33
C GLN A 33 -0.48 6.62 10.48
N ILE A 34 -1.25 6.30 9.44
CA ILE A 34 -0.95 5.21 8.50
C ILE A 34 0.32 5.50 7.71
N SER A 35 0.51 6.75 7.27
CA SER A 35 1.68 7.18 6.52
C SER A 35 2.97 6.97 7.32
N ILE A 36 2.93 7.28 8.62
CA ILE A 36 4.05 7.04 9.54
C ILE A 36 4.29 5.53 9.73
N LEU A 37 3.24 4.75 9.99
CA LEU A 37 3.36 3.31 10.25
C LEU A 37 3.89 2.50 9.06
N LEU A 38 3.56 2.91 7.84
CA LEU A 38 3.92 2.17 6.62
C LEU A 38 5.07 2.81 5.85
N ASN A 39 5.67 3.87 6.39
CA ASN A 39 6.67 4.71 5.72
C ASN A 39 6.28 5.07 4.27
N VAL A 40 5.11 5.70 4.12
CA VAL A 40 4.58 6.18 2.83
C VAL A 40 4.01 7.58 2.98
N SER A 41 3.62 8.21 1.88
CA SER A 41 2.92 9.49 1.94
C SER A 41 1.43 9.34 2.27
N GLU A 42 0.80 10.36 2.84
CA GLU A 42 -0.67 10.38 3.03
C GLU A 42 -1.42 10.23 1.69
N GLY A 43 -0.86 10.77 0.60
CA GLY A 43 -1.40 10.60 -0.74
C GLY A 43 -1.38 9.15 -1.23
N PHE A 44 -0.37 8.36 -0.84
CA PHE A 44 -0.36 6.91 -1.10
C PHE A 44 -1.56 6.25 -0.42
N VAL A 45 -1.79 6.55 0.86
CA VAL A 45 -2.89 5.98 1.66
C VAL A 45 -4.24 6.31 1.02
N SER A 46 -4.51 7.59 0.77
CA SER A 46 -5.76 8.05 0.17
C SER A 46 -6.01 7.46 -1.22
N LYS A 47 -4.97 7.37 -2.06
CA LYS A 47 -5.07 6.80 -3.40
C LYS A 47 -5.55 5.34 -3.36
N TRP A 48 -4.98 4.52 -2.48
CA TRP A 48 -5.34 3.10 -2.42
C TRP A 48 -6.70 2.85 -1.80
N LYS A 49 -7.15 3.74 -0.91
CA LYS A 49 -8.53 3.73 -0.44
C LYS A 49 -9.53 3.96 -1.58
N VAL A 50 -9.29 4.97 -2.41
CA VAL A 50 -10.14 5.25 -3.59
C VAL A 50 -10.12 4.08 -4.57
N ILE A 51 -8.95 3.51 -4.86
CA ILE A 51 -8.84 2.34 -5.77
C ILE A 51 -9.60 1.14 -5.21
N TYR A 52 -9.54 0.90 -3.89
CA TYR A 52 -10.29 -0.17 -3.26
C TYR A 52 -11.80 0.03 -3.33
N GLU A 53 -12.28 1.26 -3.17
CA GLU A 53 -13.71 1.58 -3.30
C GLU A 53 -14.23 1.36 -4.73
N ASP A 54 -13.41 1.62 -5.74
CA ASP A 54 -13.75 1.43 -7.15
C ASP A 54 -13.63 -0.03 -7.62
N LYS A 55 -12.55 -0.73 -7.20
CA LYS A 55 -12.15 -2.03 -7.79
C LYS A 55 -12.07 -3.18 -6.80
N GLY A 56 -12.37 -2.94 -5.53
CA GLY A 56 -12.17 -3.90 -4.45
C GLY A 56 -10.71 -4.32 -4.27
N ALA A 57 -10.49 -5.46 -3.62
CA ALA A 57 -9.15 -5.97 -3.32
C ALA A 57 -8.31 -6.26 -4.57
N GLN A 58 -8.93 -6.61 -5.70
CA GLN A 58 -8.23 -6.85 -6.98
C GLN A 58 -7.50 -5.60 -7.45
N GLY A 59 -8.04 -4.41 -7.17
CA GLY A 59 -7.40 -3.15 -7.52
C GLY A 59 -6.06 -2.90 -6.81
N LEU A 60 -5.78 -3.58 -5.69
CA LEU A 60 -4.58 -3.38 -4.88
C LEU A 60 -3.37 -4.16 -5.38
N GLN A 61 -3.60 -5.20 -6.17
CA GLN A 61 -2.55 -6.05 -6.74
C GLN A 61 -1.68 -5.27 -7.72
N LEU A 62 -0.40 -5.64 -7.80
CA LEU A 62 0.49 -5.24 -8.87
C LEU A 62 -0.03 -5.89 -10.15
N ASN A 63 -0.64 -5.10 -11.03
CA ASN A 63 -1.08 -5.54 -12.36
C ASN A 63 0.09 -5.95 -13.29
N TYR A 64 1.27 -6.23 -12.76
CA TYR A 64 2.43 -6.66 -13.52
C TYR A 64 2.27 -8.12 -13.94
N LYS A 65 1.48 -8.34 -15.00
CA LYS A 65 1.55 -9.55 -15.81
C LYS A 65 2.75 -9.35 -16.74
N GLY A 66 3.94 -9.77 -16.28
CA GLY A 66 5.23 -9.56 -16.94
C GLY A 66 5.12 -9.36 -18.45
N GLY A 67 5.58 -8.21 -18.94
CA GLY A 67 5.60 -7.95 -20.37
C GLY A 67 6.31 -9.12 -21.04
N LYS A 68 5.68 -9.74 -22.04
CA LYS A 68 6.40 -10.63 -22.95
C LYS A 68 7.52 -9.79 -23.53
N GLY A 69 8.75 -10.02 -23.08
CA GLY A 69 9.94 -9.53 -23.77
C GLY A 69 9.86 -10.04 -25.20
N PHE A 70 9.92 -9.13 -26.15
CA PHE A 70 10.12 -9.44 -27.57
C PHE A 70 11.58 -9.77 -27.83
#